data_AF-A0ABF7QPJ8-F1
#
_entry.id   AF-A0ABF7QPJ8-F1
#
_cell.length_a   1.000
_cell.length_b   1.000
_cell.length_c   1.000
_cell.angle_alpha   90.00
_cell.angle_beta   90.00
_cell.angle_gamma   90.00
#
_symmetry.space_group_name_H-M   'P 1'
#
loop_
_entity.id
_entity.type
_entity.pdbx_description
1 polymer ?
#
loop_
_entity_poly.entity_id
_entity_poly.type
_entity_poly.pdbx_seq_one_letter_code
_entity_poly.pdbx_strand_id
1 'polypeptide(L)'
;MATNNRIVDTDQAREMLVKYIMGKTMPFTCSITDGAHRTSPQNKLQRLWMAEIAAQLGDRTPEEARGECKLMFGVPILRAENDAFRLEYDAHIKPLPYASKLALMMEPISLPITSIMTTRQKTAYLDTVHRHYSEQGIILTDPEDLKRRRAA
;
A
#
# COMPACT_ATOMS: atom_id res chain seq x y z
N MET A 1 8.87 -18.36 7.00
CA MET A 1 9.36 -18.64 5.63
C MET A 1 9.38 -17.33 4.86
N ALA A 2 10.54 -16.89 4.37
CA ALA A 2 10.64 -15.62 3.65
C ALA A 2 10.39 -15.82 2.15
N THR A 3 9.23 -15.40 1.66
CA THR A 3 8.92 -15.39 0.23
C THR A 3 9.67 -14.25 -0.44
N ASN A 4 10.60 -14.57 -1.36
CA ASN A 4 11.40 -13.58 -2.07
C ASN A 4 10.73 -13.29 -3.42
N ASN A 5 9.98 -12.20 -3.51
CA ASN A 5 9.28 -11.79 -4.73
C ASN A 5 10.14 -10.81 -5.53
N ARG A 6 10.42 -11.11 -6.80
CA ARG A 6 11.26 -10.31 -7.71
C ARG A 6 10.51 -10.07 -9.02
N ILE A 7 10.53 -8.84 -9.49
CA ILE A 7 10.05 -8.50 -10.84
C ILE A 7 11.21 -8.77 -11.81
N VAL A 8 10.92 -9.50 -12.89
CA VAL A 8 11.89 -9.82 -13.95
C VAL A 8 11.43 -9.10 -15.20
N ASP A 9 11.95 -7.90 -15.42
CA ASP A 9 11.59 -6.99 -16.52
C ASP A 9 12.75 -6.73 -17.50
N THR A 10 13.94 -7.22 -17.19
CA THR A 10 15.14 -7.10 -18.01
C THR A 10 15.81 -8.46 -18.21
N ASP A 11 16.57 -8.61 -19.29
CA ASP A 11 17.33 -9.83 -19.56
C ASP A 11 18.36 -10.12 -18.47
N GLN A 12 19.00 -9.08 -17.92
CA GLN A 12 19.91 -9.20 -16.78
C GLN A 12 19.19 -9.74 -15.54
N ALA A 13 17.98 -9.26 -15.22
CA ALA A 13 17.19 -9.77 -14.11
C ALA A 13 16.83 -11.25 -14.30
N ARG A 14 16.57 -11.69 -15.54
CA ARG A 14 16.31 -13.09 -15.88
C ARG A 14 17.52 -13.96 -15.61
N GLU A 15 18.71 -13.56 -16.06
CA GLU A 15 19.95 -14.30 -15.79
C GLU A 15 20.25 -14.43 -14.30
N MET A 16 20.06 -13.35 -13.54
CA MET A 16 20.28 -13.35 -12.09
C MET A 16 19.29 -14.24 -11.34
N LEU A 17 18.05 -14.34 -11.82
CA LEU A 17 17.06 -15.27 -11.26
C LEU A 17 17.50 -16.72 -11.49
N VAL A 18 17.95 -17.07 -12.70
CA VAL A 18 18.43 -18.42 -13.01
C VAL A 18 19.61 -18.80 -12.11
N LYS A 19 20.61 -17.92 -11.98
CA LYS A 19 21.75 -18.15 -11.07
C LYS A 19 21.30 -18.36 -9.62
N TYR A 20 20.32 -17.59 -9.15
CA TYR A 20 19.79 -17.72 -7.79
C TYR A 20 19.08 -19.05 -7.56
N ILE A 21 18.30 -19.53 -8.55
CA ILE A 21 17.61 -20.83 -8.49
C ILE A 21 18.63 -21.98 -8.45
N MET A 22 19.69 -21.91 -9.27
CA MET A 22 20.74 -22.94 -9.31
C MET A 22 21.53 -23.06 -8.00
N GLY A 23 21.62 -21.99 -7.21
CA GLY A 23 22.28 -22.00 -5.90
C GLY A 23 21.43 -22.51 -4.73
N LYS A 24 20.17 -22.90 -4.97
CA LYS A 24 19.28 -23.36 -3.89
C LYS A 24 19.47 -24.85 -3.59
N THR A 25 19.57 -25.17 -2.31
CA THR A 25 19.51 -26.55 -1.84
C THR A 25 18.09 -27.09 -1.93
N MET A 26 17.94 -28.34 -2.37
CA MET A 26 16.65 -28.99 -2.53
C MET A 26 16.13 -29.56 -1.19
N PRO A 27 14.80 -29.59 -0.97
CA PRO A 27 13.72 -29.06 -1.83
C PRO A 27 13.44 -27.58 -1.58
N PHE A 28 13.04 -26.84 -2.62
CA PHE A 28 12.54 -25.47 -2.51
C PHE A 28 11.27 -25.26 -3.33
N THR A 29 10.42 -24.33 -2.89
CA THR A 29 9.19 -23.94 -3.59
C THR A 29 9.41 -22.61 -4.31
N CYS A 30 8.98 -22.53 -5.58
CA CYS A 30 8.96 -21.28 -6.34
C CYS A 30 7.59 -21.03 -6.98
N SER A 31 7.22 -19.76 -7.17
CA SER A 31 5.99 -19.34 -7.85
C SER A 31 6.36 -18.26 -8.86
N ILE A 32 5.95 -18.44 -10.11
CA ILE A 32 6.15 -17.51 -11.23
C ILE A 32 4.76 -17.12 -11.72
N THR A 33 4.54 -15.81 -11.92
CA THR A 33 3.25 -15.27 -12.36
C THR A 33 3.50 -14.26 -13.47
N ASP A 34 2.64 -14.25 -14.49
CA ASP A 34 2.77 -13.35 -15.62
C ASP A 34 2.46 -11.90 -15.25
N GLY A 35 3.30 -10.98 -15.71
CA GLY A 35 3.17 -9.54 -15.50
C GLY A 35 3.81 -9.02 -14.22
N ALA A 36 4.31 -7.78 -14.27
CA ALA A 36 4.76 -7.10 -13.07
C ALA A 36 3.55 -6.80 -12.17
N HIS A 37 3.64 -7.14 -10.88
CA HIS A 37 2.68 -6.63 -9.89
C HIS A 37 2.81 -5.10 -9.80
N ARG A 38 2.06 -4.38 -10.65
CA ARG A 38 1.94 -2.90 -10.67
C ARG A 38 1.50 -2.34 -9.31
N THR A 39 0.91 -3.19 -8.47
CA THR A 39 0.51 -2.93 -7.09
C THR A 39 1.69 -2.70 -6.14
N SER A 40 2.90 -3.20 -6.45
CA SER A 40 4.07 -3.08 -5.56
C SER A 40 4.61 -1.64 -5.46
N PRO A 41 4.80 -0.88 -6.56
CA PRO A 41 5.18 0.54 -6.49
C PRO A 41 4.20 1.41 -5.70
N GLN A 42 2.90 1.29 -5.93
CA GLN A 42 1.88 2.09 -5.23
C GLN A 42 1.85 1.78 -3.72
N ASN A 43 2.04 0.51 -3.35
CA ASN A 43 2.13 0.12 -1.94
C ASN A 43 3.42 0.61 -1.27
N LYS A 44 4.55 0.59 -1.99
CA LYS A 44 5.81 1.17 -1.51
C LYS A 44 5.70 2.68 -1.31
N LEU A 45 5.11 3.39 -2.27
CA LEU A 45 4.86 4.82 -2.19
C LEU A 45 3.97 5.18 -1.01
N GLN A 46 2.86 4.46 -0.83
CA GLN A 46 2.01 4.66 0.34
C GLN A 46 2.82 4.52 1.64
N ARG A 47 3.58 3.43 1.80
CA ARG A 47 4.38 3.21 3.01
C ARG A 47 5.41 4.31 3.25
N LEU A 48 6.05 4.80 2.18
CA LEU A 48 6.97 5.92 2.26
C LEU A 48 6.27 7.18 2.77
N TRP A 49 5.14 7.55 2.17
CA TRP A 49 4.38 8.73 2.60
C TRP A 49 3.91 8.62 4.04
N MET A 50 3.46 7.44 4.50
CA MET A 50 3.05 7.28 5.90
C MET A 50 4.22 7.53 6.86
N ALA A 51 5.44 7.14 6.49
CA ALA A 51 6.64 7.42 7.27
C ALA A 51 7.00 8.92 7.23
N GLU A 52 6.89 9.57 6.08
CA GLU A 52 7.15 11.02 5.92
C GLU A 52 6.14 11.87 6.70
N ILE A 53 4.86 11.50 6.69
CA ILE A 53 3.79 12.15 7.47
C ILE A 53 4.08 12.02 8.96
N ALA A 54 4.32 10.80 9.44
CA ALA A 54 4.61 10.54 10.84
C ALA A 54 5.86 11.30 11.32
N ALA A 55 6.91 11.35 10.48
CA ALA A 55 8.15 12.05 10.81
C ALA A 55 7.97 13.58 10.89
N GLN A 56 7.15 14.17 10.02
CA GLN A 56 6.94 15.62 9.97
C GLN A 56 5.93 16.12 11.01
N LEU A 57 4.86 15.36 11.27
CA LEU A 57 3.88 15.73 12.30
C LEU A 57 4.39 15.43 13.71
N GLY A 58 5.15 14.35 13.88
CA GLY A 58 5.76 13.97 15.16
C GLY A 58 4.79 13.52 16.26
N ASP A 59 3.48 13.47 15.97
CA ASP A 59 2.41 13.17 16.93
C ASP A 59 1.86 11.74 16.80
N ARG A 60 2.22 11.02 15.74
CA ARG A 60 1.70 9.71 15.40
C ARG A 60 2.75 8.81 14.74
N THR A 61 2.54 7.52 14.84
CA THR A 61 3.35 6.50 14.17
C THR A 61 2.97 6.32 12.70
N PRO A 62 3.85 5.74 11.85
CA PRO A 62 3.50 5.44 10.47
C PRO A 62 2.29 4.50 10.32
N GLU A 63 2.06 3.60 11.29
CA GLU A 63 0.90 2.71 11.26
C GLU A 63 -0.39 3.45 11.65
N GLU A 64 -0.34 4.37 12.60
CA GLU A 64 -1.47 5.25 12.93
C GLU A 64 -1.84 6.13 11.74
N ALA A 65 -0.84 6.80 11.12
CA ALA A 65 -1.05 7.57 9.89
C ALA A 65 -1.70 6.71 8.79
N ARG A 66 -1.25 5.45 8.63
CA ARG A 66 -1.84 4.50 7.69
C ARG A 66 -3.28 4.16 8.03
N GLY A 67 -3.57 3.88 9.30
CA GLY A 67 -4.91 3.57 9.78
C GLY A 67 -5.89 4.73 9.55
N GLU A 68 -5.46 5.94 9.87
CA GLU A 68 -6.23 7.18 9.64
C GLU A 68 -6.49 7.41 8.17
N CYS A 69 -5.47 7.29 7.32
CA CYS A 69 -5.65 7.48 5.87
C CYS A 69 -6.62 6.44 5.27
N LYS A 70 -6.51 5.17 5.69
CA LYS A 70 -7.47 4.13 5.28
C LYS A 70 -8.90 4.49 5.69
N LEU A 71 -9.08 4.95 6.92
CA LEU A 71 -10.40 5.29 7.45
C LEU A 71 -11.00 6.54 6.79
N MET A 72 -10.20 7.60 6.62
CA MET A 72 -10.67 8.88 6.11
C MET A 72 -10.82 8.90 4.59
N PHE A 73 -9.94 8.24 3.85
CA PHE A 73 -9.91 8.33 2.39
C PHE A 73 -10.23 6.99 1.73
N GLY A 74 -9.71 5.90 2.26
CA GLY A 74 -9.89 4.58 1.64
C GLY A 74 -11.32 4.04 1.75
N VAL A 75 -11.92 4.17 2.94
CA VAL A 75 -13.29 3.72 3.20
C VAL A 75 -14.31 4.46 2.33
N PRO A 76 -14.31 5.81 2.20
CA PRO A 76 -15.24 6.50 1.30
C PRO A 76 -15.16 6.05 -0.16
N ILE A 77 -13.94 5.81 -0.69
CA ILE A 77 -13.75 5.33 -2.06
C ILE A 77 -14.42 3.97 -2.27
N LEU A 78 -14.19 3.03 -1.35
CA LEU A 78 -14.83 1.71 -1.44
C LEU A 78 -16.34 1.78 -1.22
N ARG A 79 -16.81 2.59 -0.27
CA ARG A 79 -18.25 2.75 -0.02
C ARG A 79 -18.97 3.36 -1.23
N ALA A 80 -18.32 4.18 -2.03
CA ALA A 80 -18.91 4.79 -3.22
C ALA A 80 -19.01 3.83 -4.42
N GLU A 81 -18.08 2.87 -4.53
CA GLU A 81 -17.93 2.04 -5.74
C GLU A 81 -18.15 0.54 -5.51
N ASN A 82 -18.39 0.10 -4.28
CA ASN A 82 -18.63 -1.30 -3.93
C ASN A 82 -19.81 -1.42 -2.96
N ASP A 83 -20.98 -1.79 -3.49
CA ASP A 83 -22.22 -1.89 -2.72
C ASP A 83 -22.16 -2.98 -1.64
N ALA A 84 -21.56 -4.13 -1.92
CA ALA A 84 -21.42 -5.20 -0.93
C ALA A 84 -20.56 -4.74 0.26
N PHE A 85 -19.43 -4.08 -0.03
CA PHE A 85 -18.59 -3.48 1.01
C PHE A 85 -19.35 -2.41 1.79
N ARG A 86 -20.09 -1.54 1.10
CA ARG A 86 -20.87 -0.46 1.74
C ARG A 86 -21.90 -1.02 2.71
N LEU A 87 -22.66 -2.04 2.32
CA LEU A 87 -23.71 -2.63 3.16
C LEU A 87 -23.13 -3.21 4.45
N GLU A 88 -22.11 -4.06 4.34
CA GLU A 88 -21.44 -4.69 5.49
C GLU A 88 -20.74 -3.65 6.37
N TYR A 89 -20.04 -2.69 5.77
CA TYR A 89 -19.35 -1.63 6.51
C TYR A 89 -20.34 -0.75 7.27
N ASP A 90 -21.44 -0.34 6.64
CA ASP A 90 -22.44 0.53 7.27
C ASP A 90 -23.21 -0.17 8.39
N ALA A 91 -23.45 -1.48 8.26
CA ALA A 91 -24.12 -2.28 9.28
C ALA A 91 -23.22 -2.54 10.50
N HIS A 92 -21.95 -2.88 10.29
CA HIS A 92 -21.10 -3.43 11.36
C HIS A 92 -19.99 -2.50 11.85
N ILE A 93 -19.44 -1.65 10.99
CA ILE A 93 -18.22 -0.88 11.30
C ILE A 93 -18.53 0.60 11.53
N LYS A 94 -19.38 1.20 10.71
CA LYS A 94 -19.76 2.62 10.78
C LYS A 94 -20.30 3.05 12.16
N PRO A 95 -21.14 2.25 12.86
CA PRO A 95 -21.67 2.62 14.17
C PRO A 95 -20.61 2.66 15.28
N LEU A 96 -19.45 2.04 15.06
CA LEU A 96 -18.42 1.94 16.08
C LEU A 96 -17.78 3.31 16.40
N PRO A 97 -17.28 3.51 17.63
CA PRO A 97 -16.50 4.68 17.99
C PRO A 97 -15.27 4.86 17.08
N TYR A 98 -14.79 6.11 16.95
CA TYR A 98 -13.63 6.43 16.11
C TYR A 98 -12.39 5.60 16.47
N ALA A 99 -12.07 5.51 17.77
CA ALA A 99 -10.93 4.72 18.25
C ALA A 99 -11.02 3.24 17.84
N SER A 100 -12.20 2.64 17.94
CA SER A 100 -12.43 1.26 17.50
C SER A 100 -12.26 1.12 15.99
N LYS A 101 -12.77 2.08 15.21
CA LYS A 101 -12.59 2.09 13.75
C LYS A 101 -11.12 2.22 13.37
N LEU A 102 -10.37 3.06 14.05
CA LEU A 102 -8.93 3.23 13.81
C LEU A 102 -8.16 1.93 14.12
N ALA A 103 -8.45 1.29 15.26
CA ALA A 103 -7.85 0.01 15.63
C ALA A 103 -8.09 -1.08 14.58
N LEU A 104 -9.29 -1.12 13.98
CA LEU A 104 -9.62 -2.06 12.90
C LEU A 104 -8.80 -1.81 11.61
N MET A 105 -8.29 -0.59 11.41
CA MET A 105 -7.49 -0.25 10.21
C MET A 105 -6.00 -0.54 10.37
N MET A 106 -5.54 -0.77 11.61
CA MET A 106 -4.14 -0.99 11.99
C MET A 106 -3.86 -2.47 12.27
N GLU A 107 -2.58 -2.87 12.19
CA GLU A 107 -2.14 -4.19 12.66
C GLU A 107 -2.45 -4.38 14.16
N PRO A 108 -2.88 -5.58 14.61
CA PRO A 108 -2.89 -6.85 13.87
C PRO A 108 -4.17 -7.17 13.09
N ILE A 109 -5.22 -6.34 13.20
CA ILE A 109 -6.52 -6.62 12.54
C ILE A 109 -6.45 -6.25 11.06
N SER A 110 -5.93 -5.05 10.77
CA SER A 110 -5.74 -4.44 9.45
C SER A 110 -6.80 -4.86 8.42
N LEU A 111 -8.01 -4.30 8.55
CA LEU A 111 -9.08 -4.50 7.57
C LEU A 111 -8.56 -4.26 6.14
N PRO A 112 -8.96 -5.12 5.19
CA PRO A 112 -8.44 -5.09 3.83
C PRO A 112 -9.11 -3.96 3.03
N ILE A 113 -8.75 -2.70 3.32
CA ILE A 113 -9.26 -1.52 2.60
C ILE A 113 -8.46 -1.33 1.31
N THR A 114 -7.17 -1.03 1.44
CA THR A 114 -6.32 -0.72 0.28
C THR A 114 -5.92 -1.95 -0.53
N SER A 115 -6.11 -3.16 0.00
CA SER A 115 -5.75 -4.42 -0.67
C SER A 115 -6.83 -4.90 -1.65
N ILE A 116 -8.10 -4.55 -1.42
CA ILE A 116 -9.21 -4.90 -2.33
C ILE A 116 -9.49 -3.81 -3.36
N MET A 117 -8.77 -2.69 -3.29
CA MET A 117 -8.89 -1.61 -4.26
C MET A 117 -8.38 -2.03 -5.64
N THR A 118 -9.11 -1.61 -6.67
CA THR A 118 -8.59 -1.59 -8.03
C THR A 118 -7.44 -0.59 -8.16
N THR A 119 -6.62 -0.71 -9.21
CA THR A 119 -5.54 0.25 -9.49
C THR A 119 -6.06 1.69 -9.59
N ARG A 120 -7.24 1.91 -10.20
CA ARG A 120 -7.87 3.23 -10.31
C ARG A 120 -8.22 3.81 -8.93
N GLN A 121 -8.87 3.01 -8.10
CA GLN A 121 -9.22 3.40 -6.72
C GLN A 121 -7.97 3.68 -5.89
N LYS A 122 -6.93 2.86 -6.05
CA LYS A 122 -5.65 3.04 -5.36
C LYS A 122 -4.94 4.33 -5.76
N THR A 123 -4.96 4.70 -7.04
CA THR A 123 -4.44 5.98 -7.51
C THR A 123 -5.23 7.14 -6.89
N ALA A 124 -6.57 7.12 -6.96
CA ALA A 124 -7.40 8.16 -6.37
C ALA A 124 -7.20 8.31 -4.85
N TYR A 125 -6.99 7.19 -4.15
CA TYR A 125 -6.61 7.17 -2.74
C TYR A 125 -5.28 7.90 -2.49
N LEU A 126 -4.24 7.57 -3.25
CA LEU A 126 -2.93 8.21 -3.13
C LEU A 126 -3.01 9.71 -3.45
N ASP A 127 -3.69 10.11 -4.52
CA ASP A 127 -3.85 11.52 -4.88
C ASP A 127 -4.57 12.31 -3.78
N THR A 128 -5.57 11.69 -3.14
CA THR A 128 -6.31 12.31 -2.04
C THR A 128 -5.46 12.46 -0.79
N VAL A 129 -4.68 11.44 -0.42
CA VAL A 129 -3.70 11.51 0.67
C VAL A 129 -2.68 12.62 0.39
N HIS A 130 -2.10 12.62 -0.81
CA HIS A 130 -1.09 13.60 -1.18
C HIS A 130 -1.63 15.03 -1.05
N ARG A 131 -2.78 15.32 -1.67
CA ARG A 131 -3.44 16.61 -1.61
C ARG A 131 -3.72 17.04 -0.17
N HIS A 132 -4.34 16.19 0.64
CA HIS A 132 -4.73 16.52 2.01
C HIS A 132 -3.55 16.92 2.90
N TYR A 133 -2.43 16.22 2.79
CA TYR A 133 -1.24 16.53 3.58
C TYR A 133 -0.40 17.66 2.99
N SER A 134 -0.35 17.79 1.65
CA SER A 134 0.28 18.93 0.99
C SER A 134 -0.42 20.25 1.34
N GLU A 135 -1.75 20.26 1.44
CA GLU A 135 -2.53 21.42 1.90
C GLU A 135 -2.21 21.82 3.36
N GLN A 136 -1.69 20.89 4.16
CA GLN A 136 -1.21 21.14 5.53
C GLN A 136 0.28 21.51 5.59
N GLY A 137 0.96 21.64 4.45
CA GLY A 137 2.38 21.96 4.37
C GLY A 137 3.32 20.77 4.57
N ILE A 138 2.80 19.53 4.58
CA ILE A 138 3.62 18.32 4.68
C ILE A 138 4.20 17.99 3.31
N ILE A 139 5.51 17.84 3.25
CA ILE A 139 6.23 17.54 2.02
C ILE A 139 6.25 16.03 1.82
N LEU A 140 5.65 15.56 0.73
CA LEU A 140 5.62 14.14 0.36
C LEU A 140 6.47 13.90 -0.88
N THR A 141 7.13 12.74 -0.95
CA THR A 141 7.96 12.39 -2.11
C THR A 141 7.11 12.26 -3.38
N ASP A 142 7.52 12.94 -4.46
CA ASP A 142 6.90 12.83 -5.78
C ASP A 142 7.15 11.44 -6.40
N PRO A 143 6.11 10.74 -6.89
CA PRO A 143 6.26 9.48 -7.62
C PRO A 143 7.24 9.53 -8.80
N GLU A 144 7.33 10.66 -9.51
CA GLU A 144 8.24 10.83 -10.65
C GLU A 144 9.70 10.98 -10.20
N ASP A 145 9.96 11.59 -9.05
CA ASP A 145 11.30 11.65 -8.47
C ASP A 145 11.82 10.26 -8.09
N LEU A 146 10.94 9.39 -7.61
CA LEU A 146 11.24 7.98 -7.36
C LEU A 146 11.64 7.22 -8.63
N LYS A 147 11.03 7.54 -9.78
CA LYS A 147 11.43 6.95 -11.07
C LYS A 147 12.78 7.49 -11.52
N ARG A 148 13.01 8.80 -11.40
CA ARG A 148 14.28 9.44 -11.75
C ARG A 148 15.46 8.87 -10.95
N ARG A 149 15.30 8.69 -9.64
CA ARG A 149 16.33 8.10 -8.75
C ARG A 149 16.65 6.64 -9.04
N ARG A 150 15.77 5.90 -9.72
CA ARG A 150 16.03 4.51 -10.14
C ARG A 150 16.68 4.40 -11.51
N ALA A 151 16.56 5.45 -12.32
CA ALA A 151 17.12 5.50 -13.66
C ALA A 151 18.57 6.04 -13.68
N ALA A 152 19.00 6.68 -12.58
CA ALA A 152 20.38 7.09 -12.31
C ALA A 152 21.12 6.00 -11.53
#